data_AF-A0A524L982-F1
#
_entry.id   AF-A0A524L982-F1
#
_cell.length_a   1.000
_cell.length_b   1.000
_cell.length_c   1.000
_cell.angle_alpha   90.00
_cell.angle_beta   90.00
_cell.angle_gamma   90.00
#
_symmetry.space_group_name_H-M   'P 1'
#
loop_
_entity.id
_entity.type
_entity.pdbx_description
1 polymer ?
#
loop_
_entity_poly.entity_id
_entity_poly.type
_entity_poly.pdbx_seq_one_letter_code
_entity_poly.pdbx_strand_id
1 'polypeptide(L)'
;MIRIIFPLIHHKGDQAMQEIIIWLRSIELLASRLYLEAACNLDQDQKYSSFLSRLSEDESWHYHIIGSAAQYLLENNIFPSPAIQVDADLKREVETPFHELNGLLTNKKLNKKDLLNCIAKAEFSELNCVFLYVVKTLGEISNAFQYVAATIETHDKRIRDFFAEVPEGRQII
;
A
#
# COMPACT_ATOMS: atom_id res chain seq x y z
N MET A 1 -0.19 -17.46 -4.81
CA MET A 1 0.77 -17.83 -5.87
C MET A 1 1.15 -16.52 -6.53
N ILE A 2 2.35 -16.01 -6.25
CA ILE A 2 2.81 -14.66 -6.65
C ILE A 2 3.09 -14.67 -8.16
N ARG A 3 2.52 -13.72 -8.91
CA ARG A 3 2.69 -13.55 -10.36
C ARG A 3 3.61 -12.37 -10.65
N ILE A 4 4.90 -12.52 -10.34
CA ILE A 4 5.91 -11.58 -10.84
C ILE A 4 6.32 -12.04 -12.26
N ILE A 5 5.91 -11.27 -13.27
CA ILE A 5 6.26 -11.52 -14.67
C ILE A 5 7.56 -10.76 -14.99
N PHE A 6 8.59 -11.50 -15.41
CA PHE A 6 9.85 -10.93 -15.90
C PHE A 6 9.72 -10.53 -17.38
N PRO A 7 10.12 -9.31 -17.78
CA PRO A 7 9.96 -8.86 -19.16
C PRO A 7 11.01 -9.48 -20.11
N LEU A 8 10.56 -9.85 -21.32
CA LEU A 8 11.40 -10.01 -22.51
C LEU A 8 11.71 -8.61 -23.09
N ILE A 9 12.99 -8.34 -23.32
CA ILE A 9 13.56 -7.00 -23.56
C ILE A 9 12.90 -6.29 -24.76
N HIS A 10 12.23 -5.16 -24.50
CA HIS A 10 11.94 -4.11 -25.49
C HIS A 10 12.26 -2.72 -24.91
N HIS A 11 12.87 -1.87 -25.73
CA HIS A 11 13.34 -0.50 -25.43
C HIS A 11 12.22 0.48 -25.00
N LYS A 12 11.68 0.31 -23.78
CA LYS A 12 10.85 1.30 -23.05
C LYS A 12 11.35 1.47 -21.60
N GLY A 13 12.65 1.44 -21.39
CA GLY A 13 13.27 1.43 -20.05
C GLY A 13 12.98 2.67 -19.20
N ASP A 14 12.77 3.83 -19.82
CA ASP A 14 12.85 5.11 -19.10
C ASP A 14 11.54 5.52 -18.36
N GLN A 15 10.40 4.89 -18.67
CA GLN A 15 9.09 5.29 -18.09
C GLN A 15 8.46 4.22 -17.17
N ALA A 16 8.89 2.96 -17.27
CA ALA A 16 8.20 1.86 -16.59
C ALA A 16 8.30 1.93 -15.05
N MET A 17 9.44 2.31 -14.49
CA MET A 17 9.58 2.49 -13.03
C MET A 17 8.77 3.70 -12.52
N GLN A 18 8.73 4.78 -13.30
CA GLN A 18 7.93 5.96 -12.94
C GLN A 18 6.44 5.65 -12.94
N GLU A 19 5.95 4.84 -13.87
CA GLU A 19 4.56 4.36 -13.88
C GLU A 19 4.22 3.53 -12.65
N ILE A 20 5.12 2.64 -12.22
CA ILE A 20 4.96 1.85 -10.99
C ILE A 20 4.89 2.77 -9.77
N ILE A 21 5.82 3.73 -9.66
CA ILE A 21 5.87 4.71 -8.58
C ILE A 21 4.60 5.56 -8.51
N ILE A 22 4.13 6.07 -9.66
CA ILE A 22 2.90 6.88 -9.74
C ILE A 22 1.70 6.07 -9.30
N TRP A 23 1.59 4.83 -9.79
CA TRP A 23 0.51 3.93 -9.40
C TRP A 23 0.55 3.63 -7.90
N LEU A 24 1.71 3.22 -7.37
CA LEU A 24 1.87 2.91 -5.95
C LEU A 24 1.45 4.09 -5.07
N ARG A 25 1.91 5.31 -5.39
CA ARG A 25 1.47 6.53 -4.68
C ARG A 25 -0.04 6.75 -4.71
N SER A 26 -0.69 6.44 -5.83
CA SER A 26 -2.14 6.59 -5.93
C SER A 26 -2.87 5.63 -4.99
N ILE A 27 -2.34 4.41 -4.80
CA ILE A 27 -2.90 3.42 -3.88
C ILE A 27 -2.66 3.84 -2.42
N GLU A 28 -1.44 4.22 -2.05
CA GLU A 28 -1.14 4.69 -0.68
C GLU A 28 -2.01 5.88 -0.26
N LEU A 29 -2.20 6.84 -1.17
CA LEU A 29 -3.05 8.00 -0.91
C LEU A 29 -4.53 7.61 -0.78
N LEU A 30 -4.99 6.64 -1.57
CA LEU A 30 -6.35 6.12 -1.48
C LEU A 30 -6.56 5.38 -0.15
N ALA A 31 -5.64 4.50 0.23
CA ALA A 31 -5.66 3.76 1.49
C ALA A 31 -5.70 4.71 2.69
N SER A 32 -4.78 5.69 2.73
CA SER A 32 -4.73 6.73 3.76
C SER A 32 -6.09 7.41 3.96
N ARG A 33 -6.70 7.89 2.87
CA ARG A 33 -7.99 8.59 2.92
C ARG A 33 -9.12 7.69 3.39
N LEU A 34 -9.21 6.46 2.88
CA LEU A 34 -10.28 5.54 3.24
C LEU A 34 -10.17 5.08 4.68
N TYR A 35 -8.95 4.86 5.19
CA TYR A 35 -8.74 4.51 6.59
C TYR A 35 -9.07 5.67 7.53
N LEU A 36 -8.73 6.91 7.18
CA LEU A 36 -9.14 8.08 7.96
C LEU A 36 -10.67 8.23 7.98
N GLU A 37 -11.32 8.07 6.83
CA GLU A 37 -12.78 8.15 6.75
C GLU A 37 -13.45 7.02 7.55
N ALA A 38 -12.92 5.81 7.49
CA ALA A 38 -13.38 4.69 8.32
C ALA A 38 -13.17 4.95 9.81
N ALA A 39 -12.07 5.59 10.20
CA ALA A 39 -11.82 5.99 11.58
C ALA A 39 -12.91 6.95 12.09
N CYS A 40 -13.29 7.94 11.28
CA CYS A 40 -14.38 8.87 11.58
C CYS A 40 -15.75 8.20 11.68
N ASN A 41 -16.03 7.20 10.83
CA ASN A 41 -17.29 6.44 10.87
C ASN A 41 -17.40 5.51 12.09
N LEU A 42 -16.27 5.13 12.68
CA LEU A 42 -16.17 4.25 13.84
C LEU A 42 -15.72 5.01 15.10
N ASP A 43 -15.97 6.32 15.19
CA ASP A 43 -15.52 7.18 16.28
C ASP A 43 -15.98 6.71 17.67
N GLN A 44 -17.16 6.07 17.76
CA GLN A 44 -17.68 5.48 19.00
C GLN A 44 -16.93 4.22 19.45
N ASP A 45 -16.13 3.61 18.57
CA ASP A 45 -15.25 2.48 18.91
C ASP A 45 -13.80 2.96 18.92
N GLN A 46 -13.36 3.45 20.08
CA GLN A 46 -12.02 4.02 20.25
C GLN A 46 -10.89 3.10 19.78
N LYS A 47 -11.06 1.78 19.92
CA LYS A 47 -10.04 0.81 19.52
C LYS A 47 -9.89 0.79 18.00
N TYR A 48 -11.01 0.70 17.27
CA TYR A 48 -11.01 0.72 15.82
C TYR A 48 -10.61 2.09 15.26
N SER A 49 -11.19 3.18 15.78
CA SER A 49 -10.89 4.53 15.29
C SER A 49 -9.41 4.90 15.50
N SER A 50 -8.81 4.54 16.65
CA SER A 50 -7.40 4.83 16.91
C SER A 50 -6.48 4.01 15.99
N PHE A 51 -6.79 2.73 15.77
CA PHE A 51 -6.04 1.88 14.86
C PHE A 51 -6.08 2.42 13.43
N LEU A 52 -7.26 2.79 12.94
CA LEU A 52 -7.46 3.29 11.58
C LEU A 52 -6.84 4.66 11.34
N SER A 53 -6.94 5.57 12.31
CA SER A 53 -6.24 6.86 12.24
C SER A 53 -4.73 6.64 12.13
N ARG A 54 -4.19 5.72 12.93
CA ARG A 54 -2.77 5.39 12.86
C ARG A 54 -2.38 4.71 11.54
N LEU A 55 -3.23 3.82 11.03
CA LEU A 55 -3.03 3.16 9.75
C LEU A 55 -3.00 4.19 8.61
N SER A 56 -3.93 5.14 8.63
CA SER A 56 -3.94 6.28 7.70
C SER A 56 -2.67 7.11 7.73
N GLU A 57 -2.07 7.31 8.91
CA GLU A 57 -0.80 8.03 9.05
C GLU A 57 0.36 7.24 8.44
N ASP A 58 0.40 5.92 8.64
CA ASP A 58 1.41 5.06 8.02
C ASP A 58 1.31 5.14 6.48
N GLU A 59 0.11 5.02 5.89
CA GLU A 59 -0.07 5.12 4.42
C GLU A 59 0.24 6.51 3.87
N SER A 60 -0.05 7.57 4.65
CA SER A 60 0.34 8.92 4.27
C SER A 60 1.87 9.05 4.21
N TRP A 61 2.58 8.45 5.17
CA TRP A 61 4.03 8.41 5.19
C TRP A 61 4.59 7.58 4.02
N HIS A 62 3.99 6.43 3.69
CA HIS A 62 4.31 5.64 2.48
C HIS A 62 4.20 6.49 1.20
N TYR A 63 3.07 7.16 1.01
CA TYR A 63 2.83 8.07 -0.12
C TYR A 63 3.94 9.14 -0.25
N HIS A 64 4.35 9.73 0.88
CA HIS A 64 5.38 10.76 0.90
C HIS A 64 6.76 10.20 0.55
N ILE A 65 7.14 9.05 1.10
CA ILE A 65 8.44 8.42 0.82
C ILE A 65 8.60 8.04 -0.63
N ILE A 66 7.58 7.40 -1.22
CA ILE A 66 7.62 7.06 -2.64
C ILE A 66 7.68 8.35 -3.47
N GLY A 67 6.99 9.42 -3.05
CA GLY A 67 7.09 10.73 -3.68
C GLY A 67 8.50 11.31 -3.64
N SER A 68 9.16 11.27 -2.49
CA SER A 68 10.55 11.71 -2.33
C SER A 68 11.51 10.87 -3.17
N ALA A 69 11.26 9.57 -3.29
CA ALA A 69 12.03 8.70 -4.17
C ALA A 69 11.86 9.04 -5.65
N ALA A 70 10.62 9.26 -6.10
CA ALA A 70 10.33 9.67 -7.46
C ALA A 70 11.08 10.96 -7.83
N GLN A 71 11.03 11.94 -6.92
CA GLN A 71 11.71 13.22 -7.07
C GLN A 71 13.22 13.04 -7.13
N TYR A 72 13.80 12.23 -6.25
CA TYR A 72 15.24 11.95 -6.24
C TYR A 72 15.71 11.32 -7.56
N LEU A 73 14.97 10.34 -8.10
CA LEU A 73 15.28 9.73 -9.39
C LEU A 73 15.27 10.76 -10.52
N LEU A 74 14.26 11.64 -10.53
CA LEU A 74 14.12 12.69 -11.55
C LEU A 74 15.27 13.71 -11.48
N GLU A 75 15.58 14.24 -10.29
CA GLU A 75 16.61 15.25 -10.08
C GLU A 75 18.02 14.76 -10.43
N ASN A 76 18.27 13.46 -10.25
CA ASN A 76 19.57 12.84 -10.54
C ASN A 76 19.62 12.16 -11.92
N ASN A 77 18.59 12.29 -12.77
CA ASN A 77 18.49 11.64 -14.07
C ASN A 77 18.71 10.10 -14.01
N ILE A 78 18.15 9.45 -12.99
CA ILE A 78 18.26 8.01 -12.77
C ILE A 78 16.98 7.34 -13.27
N PHE A 79 17.12 6.41 -14.21
CA PHE A 79 16.01 5.67 -14.83
C PHE A 79 16.20 4.16 -14.66
N PRO A 80 15.89 3.59 -13.49
CA PRO A 80 16.02 2.16 -13.27
C PRO A 80 15.06 1.39 -14.17
N SER A 81 15.56 0.39 -14.88
CA SER A 81 14.68 -0.54 -15.58
C SER A 81 14.04 -1.50 -14.56
N PRO A 82 12.71 -1.54 -14.45
CA PRO A 82 12.07 -2.41 -13.48
C PRO A 82 12.21 -3.88 -13.90
N ALA A 83 12.54 -4.72 -12.93
CA ALA A 83 12.59 -6.19 -13.08
C ALA A 83 11.20 -6.84 -12.93
N ILE A 84 10.20 -6.04 -12.55
CA ILE A 84 8.82 -6.45 -12.39
C ILE A 84 7.93 -5.68 -13.37
N GLN A 85 6.79 -6.27 -13.72
CA GLN A 85 5.72 -5.60 -14.44
C GLN A 85 4.48 -5.52 -13.56
N VAL A 86 3.87 -4.33 -13.47
CA VAL A 86 2.55 -4.15 -12.86
C VAL A 86 1.52 -4.10 -13.99
N ASP A 87 0.89 -5.24 -14.27
CA ASP A 87 -0.14 -5.35 -15.29
C ASP A 87 -1.52 -4.92 -14.79
N ALA A 88 -2.48 -4.85 -15.71
CA ALA A 88 -3.84 -4.40 -15.40
C ALA A 88 -4.59 -5.35 -14.46
N ASP A 89 -4.24 -6.64 -14.43
CA ASP A 89 -4.88 -7.62 -13.56
C ASP A 89 -4.43 -7.40 -12.11
N LEU A 90 -3.12 -7.23 -11.89
CA LEU A 90 -2.58 -6.87 -10.58
C LEU A 90 -3.16 -5.54 -10.07
N LYS A 91 -3.20 -4.51 -10.92
CA LYS A 91 -3.81 -3.22 -10.53
C LYS A 91 -5.25 -3.40 -10.08
N ARG A 92 -6.05 -4.12 -10.86
CA ARG A 92 -7.45 -4.39 -10.54
C ARG A 92 -7.59 -5.18 -9.23
N GLU A 93 -6.77 -6.20 -9.00
CA GLU A 93 -6.79 -6.99 -7.77
C GLU A 93 -6.47 -6.15 -6.53
N VAL A 94 -5.51 -5.23 -6.61
CA VAL A 94 -5.15 -4.31 -5.54
C VAL A 94 -6.20 -3.21 -5.33
N GLU A 95 -6.76 -2.66 -6.42
CA GLU A 95 -7.68 -1.51 -6.36
C GLU A 95 -9.10 -1.92 -5.95
N THR A 96 -9.53 -3.16 -6.25
CA THR A 96 -10.90 -3.63 -6.00
C THR A 96 -11.31 -3.52 -4.52
N PRO A 97 -10.53 -4.00 -3.53
CA PRO A 97 -10.88 -3.85 -2.12
C PRO A 97 -11.14 -2.40 -1.71
N PHE A 98 -10.33 -1.46 -2.18
CA PHE A 98 -10.50 -0.04 -1.86
C PHE A 98 -11.75 0.55 -2.49
N HIS A 99 -12.07 0.17 -3.73
CA HIS A 99 -13.33 0.59 -4.37
C HIS A 99 -14.57 0.02 -3.66
N GLU A 100 -14.51 -1.25 -3.22
CA GLU A 100 -15.56 -1.88 -2.42
C GLU A 100 -15.75 -1.13 -1.08
N LEU A 101 -14.65 -0.85 -0.37
CA LEU A 101 -14.66 -0.13 0.90
C LEU A 101 -15.23 1.29 0.75
N ASN A 102 -14.79 2.03 -0.27
CA ASN A 102 -15.32 3.36 -0.58
C ASN A 102 -16.83 3.33 -0.84
N GLY A 103 -17.31 2.31 -1.54
CA GLY A 103 -18.74 2.09 -1.76
C GLY A 103 -19.51 1.86 -0.45
N LEU A 104 -18.94 1.09 0.48
CA LEU A 104 -19.56 0.84 1.79
C LEU A 104 -19.58 2.08 2.69
N LEU A 105 -18.49 2.86 2.68
CA LEU A 105 -18.39 4.14 3.40
C LEU A 105 -19.42 5.14 2.88
N THR A 106 -19.46 5.36 1.56
CA THR A 106 -20.40 6.29 0.91
C THR A 106 -21.86 5.94 1.23
N ASN A 107 -22.19 4.65 1.30
CA ASN A 107 -23.54 4.17 1.58
C ASN A 107 -23.86 4.02 3.08
N LYS A 108 -22.91 4.34 3.98
CA LYS A 108 -23.03 4.13 5.44
C LYS A 108 -23.39 2.69 5.83
N LYS A 109 -22.87 1.72 5.07
CA LYS A 109 -23.09 0.29 5.26
C LYS A 109 -21.84 -0.44 5.76
N LEU A 110 -20.79 0.30 6.10
CA LEU A 110 -19.56 -0.29 6.60
C LEU A 110 -19.82 -1.04 7.91
N ASN A 111 -19.37 -2.29 7.96
CA ASN A 111 -19.17 -3.00 9.21
C ASN A 111 -17.70 -3.37 9.39
N LYS A 112 -17.32 -3.73 10.62
CA LYS A 112 -15.95 -4.06 11.00
C LYS A 112 -15.36 -5.21 10.19
N LYS A 113 -16.17 -6.23 9.87
CA LYS A 113 -15.71 -7.39 9.09
C LYS A 113 -15.36 -6.98 7.66
N ASP A 114 -16.18 -6.17 7.02
CA ASP A 114 -15.91 -5.67 5.67
C ASP A 114 -14.65 -4.80 5.64
N LEU A 115 -14.48 -3.95 6.64
CA LEU A 115 -13.29 -3.12 6.82
C LEU A 115 -12.01 -3.97 6.95
N LEU A 116 -12.01 -4.94 7.88
CA LEU A 116 -10.82 -5.79 8.08
C LEU A 116 -10.55 -6.71 6.89
N ASN A 117 -11.58 -7.16 6.18
CA ASN A 117 -11.39 -7.89 4.93
C ASN A 117 -10.74 -7.00 3.86
N CYS A 118 -11.13 -5.73 3.75
CA CYS A 118 -10.48 -4.79 2.85
C CYS A 118 -9.01 -4.61 3.22
N ILE A 119 -8.69 -4.36 4.50
CA ILE A 119 -7.32 -4.20 4.98
C ILE A 119 -6.50 -5.46 4.68
N ALA A 120 -6.99 -6.65 5.02
CA ALA A 120 -6.25 -7.88 4.73
C ALA A 120 -6.02 -8.11 3.24
N LYS A 121 -7.03 -7.85 2.40
CA LYS A 121 -6.89 -7.99 0.95
C LYS A 121 -5.94 -6.96 0.36
N ALA A 122 -5.85 -5.76 0.90
CA ALA A 122 -4.93 -4.73 0.43
C ALA A 122 -3.50 -4.99 0.94
N GLU A 123 -3.35 -5.04 2.26
CA GLU A 123 -2.06 -5.06 2.96
C GLU A 123 -1.33 -6.40 2.85
N PHE A 124 -2.04 -7.51 2.64
CA PHE A 124 -1.41 -8.81 2.40
C PHE A 124 -1.42 -9.23 0.94
N SER A 125 -1.67 -8.30 0.01
CA SER A 125 -1.57 -8.54 -1.44
C SER A 125 -0.16 -8.35 -1.97
N GLU A 126 -0.03 -8.57 -3.29
CA GLU A 126 1.17 -8.25 -4.05
C GLU A 126 1.53 -6.75 -4.05
N LEU A 127 0.64 -5.86 -3.58
CA LEU A 127 0.97 -4.45 -3.32
C LEU A 127 2.23 -4.32 -2.46
N ASN A 128 2.31 -5.08 -1.37
CA ASN A 128 3.47 -5.06 -0.48
C ASN A 128 4.75 -5.56 -1.15
N CYS A 129 4.63 -6.52 -2.07
CA CYS A 129 5.77 -6.99 -2.86
C CYS A 129 6.27 -5.90 -3.83
N VAL A 130 5.36 -5.17 -4.48
CA VAL A 130 5.73 -4.05 -5.36
C VAL A 130 6.35 -2.91 -4.56
N PHE A 131 5.77 -2.57 -3.40
CA PHE A 131 6.29 -1.54 -2.51
C PHE A 131 7.74 -1.85 -2.08
N LEU A 132 7.97 -3.05 -1.55
CA LEU A 132 9.28 -3.50 -1.11
C LEU A 132 10.28 -3.56 -2.27
N TYR A 133 9.85 -3.97 -3.46
CA TYR A 133 10.69 -3.95 -4.66
C TYR A 133 11.16 -2.53 -4.99
N VAL A 134 10.24 -1.56 -5.03
CA VAL A 134 10.55 -0.16 -5.30
C VAL A 134 11.51 0.38 -4.25
N VAL A 135 11.20 0.23 -2.96
CA VAL A 135 12.03 0.70 -1.84
C VAL A 135 13.41 0.08 -1.84
N LYS A 136 13.53 -1.23 -2.08
CA LYS A 136 14.83 -1.91 -2.12
C LYS A 136 15.68 -1.42 -3.28
N THR A 137 15.08 -1.28 -4.46
CA THR A 137 15.76 -0.75 -5.65
C THR A 137 16.29 0.67 -5.38
N LEU A 138 15.53 1.49 -4.64
CA LEU A 138 15.94 2.83 -4.24
C LEU A 138 16.99 2.82 -3.13
N GLY A 139 16.93 1.87 -2.20
CA GLY A 139 17.89 1.72 -1.11
C GLY A 139 19.29 1.30 -1.57
N GLU A 140 19.39 0.64 -2.73
CA GLU A 140 20.67 0.38 -3.43
C GLU A 140 21.28 1.66 -4.01
N ILE A 141 20.46 2.69 -4.28
CA ILE A 141 20.88 3.96 -4.89
C ILE A 141 21.15 5.02 -3.80
N SER A 142 20.37 5.04 -2.72
CA SER A 142 20.48 6.04 -1.66
C SER A 142 20.20 5.47 -0.27
N ASN A 143 21.12 5.76 0.67
CA ASN A 143 21.00 5.38 2.08
C ASN A 143 19.75 5.96 2.77
N ALA A 144 19.14 7.01 2.20
CA ALA A 144 17.90 7.59 2.72
C ALA A 144 16.73 6.59 2.73
N PHE A 145 16.76 5.56 1.86
CA PHE A 145 15.68 4.59 1.73
C PHE A 145 15.96 3.25 2.45
N GLN A 146 17.15 3.07 3.04
CA GLN A 146 17.52 1.81 3.70
C GLN A 146 16.68 1.50 4.95
N TYR A 147 16.21 2.54 5.65
CA TYR A 147 15.38 2.38 6.86
C TYR A 147 13.90 2.09 6.56
N VAL A 148 13.46 2.28 5.30
CA VAL A 148 12.04 2.20 4.94
C VAL A 148 11.52 0.76 5.04
N ALA A 149 12.33 -0.22 4.68
CA ALA A 149 11.94 -1.63 4.78
C ALA A 149 11.59 -2.06 6.22
N ALA A 150 12.36 -1.60 7.22
CA ALA A 150 12.08 -1.88 8.63
C ALA A 150 10.77 -1.24 9.10
N THR A 151 10.40 -0.08 8.55
CA THR A 151 9.10 0.54 8.85
C THR A 151 7.94 -0.28 8.30
N ILE A 152 8.08 -0.89 7.11
CA ILE A 152 7.06 -1.77 6.52
C ILE A 152 6.86 -3.04 7.36
N GLU A 153 7.94 -3.66 7.83
CA GLU A 153 7.83 -4.81 8.74
C GLU A 153 7.09 -4.45 10.04
N THR A 154 7.37 -3.26 10.57
CA THR A 154 6.69 -2.75 11.78
C THR A 154 5.19 -2.48 11.52
N HIS A 155 4.87 -2.00 10.33
CA HIS A 155 3.50 -1.76 9.87
C HIS A 155 2.71 -3.07 9.70
N ASP A 156 3.24 -4.06 8.98
CA ASP A 156 2.64 -5.40 8.82
C ASP A 156 2.41 -6.07 10.18
N LYS A 157 3.40 -6.02 11.08
CA LYS A 157 3.26 -6.55 12.44
C LYS A 157 2.10 -5.89 13.18
N ARG A 158 1.94 -4.58 13.08
CA ARG A 158 0.87 -3.85 13.78
C ARG A 158 -0.52 -4.25 13.30
N ILE A 159 -0.67 -4.45 11.99
CA ILE A 159 -1.94 -4.94 11.42
C ILE A 159 -2.23 -6.34 11.95
N ARG A 160 -1.25 -7.25 11.93
CA ARG A 160 -1.42 -8.62 12.46
C ARG A 160 -1.77 -8.65 13.94
N ASP A 161 -1.05 -7.86 14.74
CA ASP A 161 -1.31 -7.75 16.18
C ASP A 161 -2.73 -7.24 16.42
N PHE A 162 -3.19 -6.21 15.69
CA PHE A 162 -4.57 -5.73 15.79
C PHE A 162 -5.60 -6.80 15.42
N PHE A 163 -5.37 -7.53 14.32
CA PHE A 163 -6.27 -8.60 13.87
C PHE A 163 -6.39 -9.71 14.92
N ALA A 164 -5.28 -10.07 15.57
CA ALA A 164 -5.28 -11.07 16.63
C ALA A 164 -6.07 -10.64 17.88
N GLU A 165 -6.16 -9.34 18.14
CA GLU A 165 -6.84 -8.81 19.33
C GLU A 165 -8.35 -8.60 19.16
N VAL A 166 -8.88 -8.56 17.93
CA VAL A 166 -10.31 -8.30 17.68
C VAL A 166 -11.04 -9.55 17.15
N PRO A 167 -12.30 -9.82 17.56
CA PRO A 167 -13.03 -11.02 17.13
C PRO A 167 -13.19 -11.15 15.62
N GLU A 168 -13.40 -10.04 14.92
CA GLU A 168 -13.56 -10.01 13.46
C GLU A 168 -12.24 -10.31 12.73
N GLY A 169 -11.13 -9.85 13.29
CA GLY A 169 -9.78 -10.02 12.73
C GLY A 169 -9.27 -11.45 12.84
N ARG A 170 -9.50 -12.11 13.98
CA ARG A 170 -9.16 -13.53 14.20
C ARG A 170 -9.86 -14.50 13.26
N GLN A 171 -10.91 -14.09 12.56
CA GLN A 171 -11.58 -14.90 11.56
C GLN A 171 -10.95 -14.77 10.16
N ILE A 172 -10.05 -13.80 9.98
CA ILE A 172 -9.43 -13.45 8.70
C ILE A 172 -7.99 -13.98 8.62
N ILE A 173 -7.24 -13.92 9.74
CA ILE A 173 -5.85 -14.41 9.84
C ILE A 173 -5.76 -15.87 10.29
#